data_AF-A0A9W8AKK5-F1
#
_entry.id   AF-A0A9W8AKK5-F1
#
_cell.length_a   1.000
_cell.length_b   1.000
_cell.length_c   1.000
_cell.angle_alpha   90.00
_cell.angle_beta   90.00
_cell.angle_gamma   90.00
#
_symmetry.space_group_name_H-M   'P 1'
#
loop_
_entity.id
_entity.type
_entity.pdbx_description
1 polymer ?
#
loop_
_entity_poly.entity_id
_entity_poly.type
_entity_poly.pdbx_seq_one_letter_code
_entity_poly.pdbx_strand_id
1 'polypeptide(L)'
;MKVAADKDVVPFNSISVLRVLSDKDAQKYCDKNKCDWTDKKRPVTITKIFSPQEMSDDSLGKLYSARFWTYRHTWKAYPKLVPRELADFPPVVLDKGVFYPNSFEPFISTMETSMVSSANAAQLVVKHLTGQSVDRIGNGPIFAETKAKWWWPW
;
A
#
# COMPACT_ATOMS: atom_id res chain seq x y z
N MET A 1 20.01 -13.04 -3.41
CA MET A 1 21.07 -12.59 -2.49
C MET A 1 20.50 -12.56 -1.07
N LYS A 2 20.78 -13.57 -0.26
CA LYS A 2 20.46 -13.54 1.18
C LYS A 2 21.58 -12.73 1.84
N VAL A 3 21.31 -11.47 2.16
CA VAL A 3 22.18 -10.72 3.07
C VAL A 3 22.05 -11.42 4.41
N ALA A 4 23.16 -11.92 4.96
CA ALA A 4 23.17 -12.47 6.31
C ALA A 4 22.66 -11.37 7.24
N ALA A 5 21.56 -11.63 7.93
CA ALA A 5 21.03 -10.69 8.92
C ALA A 5 22.08 -10.58 10.02
N ASP A 6 22.76 -9.44 10.06
CA ASP A 6 23.51 -9.03 11.24
C ASP A 6 22.52 -9.00 12.42
N LYS A 7 22.81 -9.77 13.48
CA LYS A 7 21.86 -10.02 14.57
C LYS A 7 21.53 -8.74 15.36
N ASP A 8 22.32 -7.69 15.16
CA ASP A 8 22.13 -6.39 15.79
C ASP A 8 21.41 -5.35 14.92
N VAL A 9 21.22 -5.63 13.64
CA VAL A 9 20.50 -4.72 12.73
C VAL A 9 19.01 -5.04 12.76
N VAL A 10 18.20 -4.07 13.20
CA VAL A 10 16.74 -4.18 13.21
C VAL A 10 16.23 -4.06 11.76
N PRO A 11 15.69 -5.12 11.13
CA PRO A 11 15.42 -5.12 9.70
C PRO A 11 14.05 -4.52 9.38
N PHE A 12 13.99 -3.19 9.26
CA PHE A 12 12.82 -2.49 8.77
C PHE A 12 13.14 -1.68 7.50
N ASN A 13 12.14 -1.53 6.63
CA ASN A 13 12.24 -0.73 5.41
C ASN A 13 11.91 0.73 5.67
N SER A 14 10.89 1.00 6.49
CA SER A 14 10.52 2.35 6.87
C SER A 14 9.82 2.40 8.22
N ILE A 15 9.94 3.56 8.87
CA ILE A 15 9.25 3.92 10.10
C ILE A 15 8.62 5.29 9.93
N SER A 16 7.36 5.46 10.31
CA SER A 16 6.64 6.72 10.11
C SER A 16 5.70 7.00 11.27
N VAL A 17 5.79 8.23 11.80
CA VAL A 17 4.87 8.71 12.84
C VAL A 17 3.55 9.09 12.16
N LEU A 18 2.47 8.40 12.52
CA LEU A 18 1.13 8.69 12.03
C LEU A 18 0.46 9.79 12.85
N ARG A 19 0.69 9.79 14.17
CA ARG A 19 0.06 10.73 15.10
C ARG A 19 0.88 10.89 16.37
N VAL A 20 1.00 12.11 16.85
CA VAL A 20 1.44 12.41 18.22
C VAL A 20 0.20 12.45 19.13
N LEU A 21 0.24 11.73 20.24
CA LEU A 21 -0.87 11.64 21.18
C LEU A 21 -0.82 12.75 22.22
N SER A 22 -2.00 13.21 22.64
CA SER A 22 -2.14 14.03 23.85
C SER A 22 -1.92 13.16 25.10
N ASP A 23 -1.58 13.78 26.23
CA ASP A 23 -1.39 13.04 27.49
C ASP A 23 -2.65 12.28 27.92
N LYS A 24 -3.83 12.83 27.64
CA LYS A 24 -5.12 12.19 27.93
C LYS A 24 -5.31 10.93 27.10
N ASP A 25 -5.01 11.00 25.80
CA ASP A 25 -5.11 9.84 24.91
C ASP A 25 -4.05 8.79 25.27
N ALA A 26 -2.82 9.22 25.54
CA ALA A 26 -1.73 8.35 25.97
C ALA A 26 -2.11 7.57 27.23
N GLN A 27 -2.65 8.24 28.25
CA GLN A 27 -3.13 7.58 29.48
C GLN A 27 -4.24 6.57 29.17
N LYS A 28 -5.24 6.96 28.37
CA LYS A 28 -6.34 6.06 27.95
C LYS A 28 -5.82 4.80 27.27
N TYR A 29 -4.83 4.91 26.39
CA TYR A 29 -4.21 3.74 25.75
C TYR A 29 -3.36 2.92 26.72
N CYS A 30 -2.65 3.57 27.65
CA CYS A 30 -1.86 2.87 28.65
C CYS A 30 -2.76 2.05 29.60
N ASP A 31 -3.83 2.64 30.11
CA ASP A 31 -4.79 1.99 31.01
C ASP A 31 -5.42 0.76 30.33
N LYS A 32 -5.80 0.90 29.06
CA LYS A 32 -6.37 -0.18 28.26
C LYS A 32 -5.41 -1.36 28.09
N ASN A 33 -4.11 -1.09 27.93
CA ASN A 33 -3.09 -2.11 27.65
C ASN A 33 -2.24 -2.49 28.87
N LYS A 34 -2.57 -1.98 30.06
CA LYS A 34 -1.85 -2.23 31.32
C LYS A 34 -0.35 -1.95 31.21
N CYS A 35 -0.02 -0.79 30.66
CA CYS A 35 1.36 -0.39 30.43
C CYS A 35 1.96 0.29 31.67
N ASP A 36 3.29 0.27 31.80
CA ASP A 36 4.01 1.05 32.81
C ASP A 36 4.60 2.32 32.17
N TRP A 37 3.80 3.39 32.11
CA TRP A 37 4.22 4.68 31.55
C TRP A 37 4.66 5.64 32.65
N THR A 38 5.94 5.56 33.02
CA THR A 38 6.54 6.37 34.08
C THR A 38 7.17 7.67 33.55
N ASP A 39 7.65 7.69 32.30
CA ASP A 39 8.30 8.86 31.69
C ASP A 39 7.32 9.67 30.82
N LYS A 40 6.66 10.66 31.44
CA LYS A 40 5.76 11.61 30.76
C LYS A 40 6.49 12.75 30.03
N LYS A 41 7.82 12.74 29.97
CA LYS A 41 8.59 13.84 29.32
C LYS A 41 8.72 13.67 27.82
N ARG A 42 8.46 12.48 27.28
CA ARG A 42 8.61 12.18 25.85
C ARG A 42 7.25 12.13 25.16
N PRO A 43 7.14 12.64 23.92
CA PRO A 43 5.90 12.55 23.17
C PRO A 43 5.56 11.09 22.86
N VAL A 44 4.34 10.68 23.17
CA VAL A 44 3.83 9.35 22.80
C VAL A 44 3.29 9.42 21.38
N THR A 45 3.67 8.46 20.54
CA THR A 45 3.32 8.45 19.12
C THR A 45 2.68 7.14 18.68
N ILE A 46 1.74 7.23 17.74
CA ILE A 46 1.30 6.09 16.93
C ILE A 46 2.27 6.03 15.75
N THR A 47 3.05 4.97 15.71
CA THR A 47 4.06 4.76 14.67
C THR A 47 3.71 3.54 13.84
N LYS A 48 3.89 3.65 12.53
CA LYS A 48 3.78 2.55 11.57
C LYS A 48 5.18 2.12 11.16
N ILE A 49 5.43 0.83 11.20
CA ILE A 49 6.68 0.23 10.72
C ILE A 49 6.35 -0.72 9.57
N PHE A 50 7.14 -0.65 8.50
CA PHE A 50 7.16 -1.65 7.45
C PHE A 50 8.45 -2.42 7.50
N SER A 51 8.36 -3.74 7.56
CA SER A 51 9.50 -4.65 7.56
C SER A 51 9.27 -5.80 6.57
N PRO A 52 10.34 -6.37 5.97
CA PRO A 52 10.23 -7.54 5.10
C PRO A 52 9.75 -8.81 5.84
N GLN A 53 9.95 -8.85 7.15
CA GLN A 53 9.58 -9.96 8.03
C GLN A 53 8.97 -9.41 9.31
N GLU A 54 8.17 -10.23 9.99
CA GLU A 54 7.60 -9.85 11.28
C GLU A 54 8.70 -9.54 12.30
N MET A 55 8.57 -8.42 13.00
CA MET A 55 9.55 -7.98 13.99
C MET A 55 9.24 -8.57 15.37
N SER A 56 10.27 -9.19 15.95
CA SER A 56 10.21 -9.68 17.33
C SER A 56 10.03 -8.54 18.33
N ASP A 57 9.47 -8.84 19.51
CA ASP A 57 9.32 -7.86 20.58
C ASP A 57 10.67 -7.37 21.11
N ASP A 58 11.73 -8.18 21.03
CA ASP A 58 13.09 -7.78 21.40
C ASP A 58 13.62 -6.71 20.44
N SER A 59 13.44 -6.92 19.12
CA SER A 59 13.83 -5.95 18.10
C SER A 59 13.07 -4.64 18.25
N LEU A 60 11.77 -4.70 18.58
CA LEU A 60 10.96 -3.52 18.85
C LEU A 60 11.36 -2.84 20.17
N GLY A 61 11.76 -3.61 21.19
CA GLY A 61 12.30 -3.09 22.44
C GLY A 61 13.61 -2.30 22.26
N LYS A 62 14.43 -2.67 21.27
CA LYS A 62 15.61 -1.90 20.88
C LYS A 62 15.26 -0.54 20.25
N LEU A 63 14.10 -0.42 19.59
CA LEU A 63 13.69 0.81 18.90
C LEU A 63 12.95 1.81 19.79
N TYR A 64 12.24 1.33 20.81
CA TYR A 64 11.35 2.16 21.62
C TYR A 64 11.68 2.03 23.10
N SER A 65 11.80 3.16 23.79
CA SER A 65 12.02 3.19 25.24
C SER A 65 10.83 2.65 26.04
N ALA A 66 9.61 2.81 25.50
CA ALA A 66 8.38 2.26 26.05
C ALA A 66 7.41 1.98 24.90
N ARG A 67 6.62 0.91 25.02
CA ARG A 67 5.56 0.56 24.05
C ARG A 67 4.30 0.20 24.81
N PHE A 68 3.17 0.81 24.43
CA PHE A 68 1.89 0.56 25.08
C PHE A 68 1.19 -0.66 24.48
N TRP A 69 1.29 -0.82 23.16
CA TRP A 69 0.73 -1.95 22.42
C TRP A 69 1.46 -2.11 21.09
N THR A 70 1.25 -3.24 20.42
CA THR A 70 1.75 -3.48 19.07
C THR A 70 0.70 -4.25 18.30
N TYR A 71 0.26 -3.70 17.17
CA TYR A 71 -0.60 -4.40 16.22
C TYR A 71 0.26 -4.91 15.06
N ARG A 72 0.14 -6.19 14.75
CA ARG A 72 0.89 -6.84 13.67
C ARG A 72 -0.08 -7.22 12.57
N HIS A 73 0.26 -6.85 11.35
CA HIS A 73 -0.48 -7.22 10.17
C HIS A 73 0.49 -7.74 9.12
N THR A 74 0.36 -9.01 8.78
CA THR A 74 1.19 -9.66 7.77
C THR A 74 0.39 -9.76 6.49
N TRP A 75 0.89 -9.13 5.43
CA TRP A 75 0.34 -9.26 4.08
C TRP A 75 1.43 -9.71 3.11
N LYS A 76 1.03 -10.27 1.96
CA LYS A 76 1.94 -10.48 0.83
C LYS A 76 2.10 -9.13 0.12
N ALA A 77 3.18 -8.43 0.44
CA ALA A 77 3.46 -7.12 -0.15
C ALA A 77 3.71 -7.25 -1.65
N TYR A 78 3.74 -6.11 -2.34
CA TYR A 78 4.00 -6.02 -3.77
C TYR A 78 5.19 -6.91 -4.20
N PRO A 79 5.07 -7.58 -5.36
CA PRO A 79 6.11 -8.48 -5.84
C PRO A 79 7.44 -7.74 -5.96
N LYS A 80 8.53 -8.41 -5.59
CA LYS A 80 9.86 -7.89 -5.87
C LYS A 80 10.09 -7.94 -7.38
N LEU A 81 10.04 -6.78 -8.03
CA LEU A 81 10.28 -6.67 -9.45
C LEU A 81 11.77 -6.83 -9.76
N VAL A 82 12.05 -7.64 -10.79
CA VAL A 82 13.38 -7.78 -11.40
C VAL A 82 13.30 -7.26 -12.83
N PRO A 83 14.40 -6.80 -13.44
CA PRO A 83 14.43 -6.47 -14.86
C PRO A 83 13.90 -7.66 -15.68
N ARG A 84 12.94 -7.39 -16.57
CA ARG A 84 12.31 -8.38 -17.43
C ARG A 84 12.33 -7.92 -18.88
N GLU A 85 12.23 -8.86 -19.81
CA GLU A 85 12.17 -8.56 -21.23
C GLU A 85 10.76 -8.09 -21.61
N LEU A 86 10.63 -7.35 -22.73
CA LEU A 86 9.34 -6.83 -23.16
C LEU A 86 8.30 -7.95 -23.40
N ALA A 87 8.76 -9.13 -23.79
CA ALA A 87 7.92 -10.31 -24.02
C ALA A 87 7.30 -10.89 -22.73
N ASP A 88 7.83 -10.55 -21.54
CA ASP A 88 7.35 -11.05 -20.25
C ASP A 88 6.20 -10.22 -19.66
N PHE A 89 5.77 -9.14 -20.34
CA PHE A 89 4.66 -8.32 -19.89
C PHE A 89 3.35 -8.83 -20.51
N PRO A 90 2.32 -9.09 -19.69
CA PRO A 90 1.06 -9.56 -20.21
C PRO A 90 0.36 -8.45 -21.00
N PRO A 91 -0.29 -8.78 -22.13
CA PRO A 91 -1.10 -7.81 -22.85
C PRO A 91 -2.38 -7.46 -22.06
N VAL A 92 -2.96 -6.29 -22.34
CA VAL A 92 -4.27 -5.89 -21.79
C VAL A 92 -5.39 -6.81 -22.30
N VAL A 93 -5.27 -7.31 -23.54
CA VAL A 93 -6.19 -8.28 -24.14
C VAL A 93 -5.53 -9.64 -24.10
N LEU A 94 -6.05 -10.56 -23.28
CA LEU A 94 -5.51 -11.92 -23.17
C LEU A 94 -6.08 -12.84 -24.25
N ASP A 95 -7.37 -12.67 -24.56
CA ASP A 95 -8.08 -13.43 -25.59
C ASP A 95 -9.34 -12.65 -26.02
N LYS A 96 -10.11 -13.18 -26.97
CA LYS A 96 -11.38 -12.63 -27.44
C LYS A 96 -12.38 -12.50 -26.28
N GLY A 97 -12.64 -11.24 -25.88
CA GLY A 97 -13.55 -10.93 -24.78
C GLY A 97 -12.94 -11.10 -23.39
N VAL A 98 -11.64 -11.40 -23.29
CA VAL A 98 -10.92 -11.57 -22.02
C VAL A 98 -9.88 -10.48 -21.88
N PHE A 99 -10.08 -9.61 -20.89
CA PHE A 99 -9.24 -8.44 -20.64
C PHE A 99 -8.58 -8.52 -19.28
N TYR A 100 -7.33 -8.08 -19.18
CA TYR A 100 -6.56 -8.06 -17.95
C TYR A 100 -6.42 -6.62 -17.42
N PRO A 101 -7.27 -6.20 -16.47
CA PRO A 101 -7.27 -4.83 -15.96
C PRO A 101 -5.97 -4.44 -15.25
N ASN A 102 -5.21 -5.39 -14.73
CA ASN A 102 -3.94 -5.14 -14.01
C ASN A 102 -2.71 -5.55 -14.84
N SER A 103 -2.79 -5.45 -16.18
CA SER A 103 -1.67 -5.80 -17.08
C SER A 103 -0.35 -5.10 -16.78
N PHE A 104 -0.40 -3.93 -16.15
CA PHE A 104 0.79 -3.14 -15.79
C PHE A 104 1.39 -3.51 -14.43
N GLU A 105 0.70 -4.30 -13.60
CA GLU A 105 1.17 -4.72 -12.28
C GLU A 105 2.57 -5.37 -12.31
N PRO A 106 2.90 -6.21 -13.33
CA PRO A 106 4.22 -6.81 -13.43
C PRO A 106 5.33 -5.83 -13.88
N PHE A 107 4.97 -4.64 -14.36
CA PHE A 107 5.89 -3.58 -14.77
C PHE A 107 6.11 -2.55 -13.66
N ILE A 108 5.02 -1.99 -13.15
CA ILE A 108 5.00 -1.04 -12.04
C ILE A 108 3.81 -1.42 -11.17
N SER A 109 4.08 -1.90 -9.96
CA SER A 109 3.06 -2.42 -9.05
C SER A 109 2.53 -1.28 -8.16
N THR A 110 1.83 -0.34 -8.80
CA THR A 110 1.22 0.81 -8.12
C THR A 110 -0.26 0.92 -8.45
N MET A 111 -1.03 1.53 -7.54
CA MET A 111 -2.47 1.67 -7.74
C MET A 111 -2.79 2.50 -8.99
N GLU A 112 -1.99 3.52 -9.28
CA GLU A 112 -2.17 4.45 -10.39
C GLU A 112 -2.03 3.75 -11.74
N THR A 113 -1.03 2.87 -11.88
CA THR A 113 -0.78 2.13 -13.14
C THR A 113 -1.84 1.05 -13.37
N SER A 114 -2.27 0.36 -12.31
CA SER A 114 -3.41 -0.55 -12.36
C SER A 114 -4.71 0.16 -12.72
N MET A 115 -4.94 1.40 -12.25
CA MET A 115 -6.08 2.22 -12.69
C MET A 115 -6.02 2.59 -14.17
N VAL A 116 -4.85 3.01 -14.68
CA VAL A 116 -4.68 3.35 -16.10
C VAL A 116 -4.95 2.12 -16.99
N SER A 117 -4.38 0.97 -16.64
CA SER A 117 -4.60 -0.30 -17.36
C SER A 117 -6.09 -0.71 -17.32
N SER A 118 -6.76 -0.53 -16.17
CA SER A 118 -8.20 -0.82 -16.02
C SER A 118 -9.08 0.10 -16.87
N ALA A 119 -8.74 1.39 -16.95
CA ALA A 119 -9.47 2.34 -17.80
C ALA A 119 -9.38 1.94 -19.28
N ASN A 120 -8.21 1.51 -19.74
CA ASN A 120 -8.03 1.00 -21.10
C ASN A 120 -8.81 -0.32 -21.32
N ALA A 121 -8.75 -1.25 -20.37
CA ALA A 121 -9.50 -2.50 -20.45
C ALA A 121 -11.01 -2.25 -20.57
N ALA A 122 -11.57 -1.30 -19.81
CA ALA A 122 -12.98 -0.92 -19.92
C ALA A 122 -13.34 -0.40 -21.31
N GLN A 123 -12.48 0.43 -21.92
CA GLN A 123 -12.71 0.92 -23.29
C GLN A 123 -12.71 -0.23 -24.31
N LEU A 124 -11.80 -1.18 -24.15
CA LEU A 124 -11.71 -2.35 -25.02
C LEU A 124 -12.91 -3.28 -24.85
N VAL A 125 -13.43 -3.45 -23.64
CA VAL A 125 -14.69 -4.19 -23.39
C VAL A 125 -15.84 -3.54 -24.14
N VAL A 126 -16.01 -2.23 -24.02
CA VAL A 126 -17.08 -1.50 -24.70
C VAL A 126 -16.96 -1.64 -26.22
N LYS A 127 -15.75 -1.51 -26.76
CA LYS A 127 -15.48 -1.72 -28.19
C LYS A 127 -15.80 -3.14 -28.63
N HIS A 128 -15.48 -4.14 -27.81
CA HIS A 128 -15.75 -5.55 -28.11
C HIS A 128 -17.26 -5.85 -28.13
N LEU A 129 -18.03 -5.28 -27.21
CA LEU A 129 -19.47 -5.52 -27.09
C LEU A 129 -20.29 -4.77 -28.14
N THR A 130 -19.92 -3.53 -28.48
CA THR A 130 -20.71 -2.66 -29.36
C THR A 130 -20.19 -2.59 -30.79
N GLY A 131 -18.95 -3.01 -31.03
CA GLY A 131 -18.25 -2.81 -32.30
C GLY A 131 -17.89 -1.34 -32.59
N GLN A 132 -18.17 -0.42 -31.66
CA GLN A 132 -17.90 1.00 -31.81
C GLN A 132 -16.62 1.37 -31.06
N SER A 133 -15.80 2.26 -31.64
CA SER A 133 -14.72 2.89 -30.88
C SER A 133 -15.32 3.83 -29.84
N VAL A 134 -14.69 3.91 -28.67
CA VAL A 134 -15.26 4.57 -27.48
C VAL A 134 -15.38 6.09 -27.66
N ASP A 135 -14.56 6.66 -28.53
CA ASP A 135 -14.66 7.99 -29.13
C ASP A 135 -16.02 8.28 -29.81
N ARG A 136 -16.84 7.25 -30.08
CA ARG A 136 -18.18 7.37 -30.68
C ARG A 136 -19.33 7.14 -29.70
N ILE A 137 -19.05 6.80 -28.44
CA ILE A 137 -20.07 6.49 -27.45
C ILE A 137 -20.27 7.73 -26.57
N GLY A 138 -21.17 8.60 -27.03
CA GLY A 138 -21.51 9.87 -26.37
C GLY A 138 -20.65 11.03 -26.86
N ASN A 139 -21.29 12.13 -27.25
CA ASN A 139 -20.66 13.36 -27.76
C ASN A 139 -19.91 14.14 -26.65
N GLY A 140 -18.90 13.53 -26.02
CA GLY A 140 -18.05 14.21 -25.05
C GLY A 140 -16.81 13.40 -24.68
N PRO A 141 -15.69 14.04 -24.32
CA PRO A 141 -14.54 13.33 -23.78
C PRO A 141 -14.95 12.61 -22.48
N ILE A 142 -14.65 11.31 -22.38
CA ILE A 142 -14.94 10.49 -21.19
C ILE A 142 -14.14 10.97 -19.96
N PHE A 143 -13.05 11.69 -20.21
CA PHE A 143 -12.30 12.44 -19.21
C PHE A 143 -12.56 13.95 -19.34
N ALA A 144 -13.81 14.38 -19.53
CA ALA A 144 -14.21 15.70 -19.07
C ALA A 144 -13.97 15.69 -17.56
N GLU A 145 -12.98 16.49 -17.10
CA GLU A 145 -12.59 16.69 -15.70
C GLU A 145 -13.67 16.22 -14.71
N THR A 146 -13.68 14.93 -14.39
CA THR A 146 -14.34 14.49 -13.18
C THR A 146 -13.42 15.06 -12.13
N LYS A 147 -13.80 16.22 -11.57
CA LYS A 147 -13.30 16.71 -10.29
C LYS A 147 -13.38 15.51 -9.37
N ALA A 148 -12.28 14.76 -9.27
CA ALA A 148 -12.21 13.56 -8.48
C ALA A 148 -12.29 14.07 -7.05
N LYS A 149 -13.52 14.13 -6.54
CA LYS A 149 -13.80 14.31 -5.13
C LYS A 149 -13.43 12.97 -4.52
N TRP A 150 -12.13 12.82 -4.29
CA TRP A 150 -11.53 11.72 -3.55
C TRP A 150 -12.11 11.75 -2.13
N TRP A 151 -13.26 11.11 -1.94
CA TRP A 151 -13.87 10.90 -0.65
C TRP A 151 -13.20 9.71 0.02
N TRP A 152 -12.14 9.99 0.79
CA TRP A 152 -11.72 9.12 1.89
C TRP A 152 -11.79 9.97 3.17
N PRO A 153 -12.69 9.65 4.12
CA PRO A 153 -12.67 10.29 5.42
C PRO A 153 -11.55 9.65 6.24
N TRP A 154 -10.53 10.44 6.58
CA TRP A 154 -9.64 10.16 7.71
C TRP A 154 -10.12 10.97 8.91
#